data_AF-A0A851NRC0-F1
#
_entry.id   AF-A0A851NRC0-F1
#
_cell.length_a   1.000
_cell.length_b   1.000
_cell.length_c   1.000
_cell.angle_alpha   90.00
_cell.angle_beta   90.00
_cell.angle_gamma   90.00
#
_symmetry.space_group_name_H-M   'P 1'
#
loop_
_entity.id
_entity.type
_entity.pdbx_description
1 polymer ?
#
loop_
_entity_poly.entity_id
_entity_poly.type
_entity_poly.pdbx_seq_one_letter_code
_entity_poly.pdbx_strand_id
1 'polypeptide(L)'
;MDNSRDLDLDSVVANVKAQYEDTACRSRADAEAWYESKFEELRVTAGRNADSLREKKREVAELARMIQKLNGEVRSTKEQCCKLETAVANAEQSKETSIRDAKSKLSELEAALQKVKQELARQLCEFQELMNVKLALDIEITTYRKLLEGEESRLSAEGGFPVNISVCHSQGGLTHSPLPGFASTQAMANRSSCVRSGSTRGSHVKVVSMAKS
;
A
#
# COMPACT_ATOMS: atom_id res chain seq x y z
N MET A 1 96.40 -13.86 94.81
CA MET A 1 95.54 -13.71 93.62
C MET A 1 94.16 -14.04 94.13
N ASP A 2 93.47 -13.03 94.64
CA ASP A 2 92.29 -13.24 95.48
C ASP A 2 91.14 -12.61 94.71
N ASN A 3 90.62 -13.44 93.80
CA ASN A 3 89.60 -13.13 92.82
C ASN A 3 88.21 -13.10 93.47
N SER A 4 88.04 -12.32 94.54
CA SER A 4 86.73 -12.14 95.20
C SER A 4 85.91 -11.11 94.44
N ARG A 5 85.39 -11.53 93.28
CA ARG A 5 84.32 -10.80 92.59
C ARG A 5 83.03 -11.23 93.27
N ASP A 6 82.53 -10.38 94.16
CA ASP A 6 81.19 -10.53 94.72
C ASP A 6 80.19 -10.49 93.54
N LEU A 7 79.63 -11.65 93.19
CA LEU A 7 78.64 -11.80 92.14
C LEU A 7 77.28 -11.52 92.76
N ASP A 8 76.76 -10.31 92.52
CA ASP A 8 75.42 -9.89 92.93
C ASP A 8 74.35 -10.74 92.19
N LEU A 9 74.00 -11.87 92.79
CA LEU A 9 73.03 -12.84 92.30
C LEU A 9 71.62 -12.24 92.19
N ASP A 10 71.27 -11.30 93.07
CA ASP A 10 69.98 -10.63 93.07
C ASP A 10 69.82 -9.72 91.83
N SER A 11 70.89 -9.02 91.45
CA SER A 11 70.95 -8.25 90.19
C SER A 11 70.81 -9.14 88.94
N VAL A 12 71.46 -10.31 88.90
CA VAL A 12 71.32 -11.25 87.77
C VAL A 12 69.90 -11.79 87.66
N VAL A 13 69.28 -12.18 88.78
CA VAL A 13 67.89 -12.66 88.82
C VAL A 13 66.90 -11.56 88.40
N ALA A 14 67.11 -10.32 88.87
CA ALA A 14 66.32 -9.17 88.44
C ALA A 14 66.44 -8.90 86.94
N ASN A 15 67.65 -9.00 86.39
CA ASN A 15 67.90 -8.79 84.95
C ASN A 15 67.27 -9.89 84.08
N VAL A 16 67.33 -11.16 84.50
CA VAL A 16 66.66 -12.27 83.80
C VAL A 16 65.14 -12.10 83.83
N LYS A 17 64.56 -11.68 84.96
CA LYS A 17 63.13 -11.36 85.05
C LYS A 17 62.75 -10.21 84.10
N ALA A 18 63.52 -9.12 84.10
CA ALA A 18 63.29 -7.99 83.21
C ALA A 18 63.36 -8.39 81.73
N GLN A 19 64.32 -9.25 81.34
CA GLN A 19 64.39 -9.78 79.97
C GLN A 19 63.20 -10.68 79.61
N TYR A 20 62.73 -11.51 80.54
CA TYR A 20 61.55 -12.34 80.30
C TYR A 20 60.29 -11.49 80.14
N GLU A 21 60.12 -10.47 80.98
CA GLU A 21 59.00 -9.53 80.89
C GLU A 21 59.04 -8.72 79.59
N ASP A 22 60.21 -8.25 79.16
CA ASP A 22 60.42 -7.58 77.88
C ASP A 22 60.11 -8.51 76.70
N THR A 23 60.58 -9.76 76.75
CA THR A 23 60.31 -10.78 75.71
C THR A 23 58.83 -11.13 75.64
N ALA A 24 58.16 -11.30 76.78
CA ALA A 24 56.73 -11.56 76.84
C ALA A 24 55.90 -10.36 76.35
N CYS A 25 56.32 -9.12 76.68
CA CYS A 25 55.69 -7.92 76.18
C CYS A 25 55.86 -7.75 74.67
N ARG A 26 57.06 -8.00 74.12
CA ARG A 26 57.31 -8.01 72.67
C ARG A 26 56.46 -9.07 71.96
N SER A 27 56.46 -10.31 72.45
CA SER A 27 55.67 -11.39 71.86
C SER A 27 54.16 -11.07 71.82
N ARG A 28 53.65 -10.40 72.86
CA ARG A 28 52.26 -9.94 72.90
C ARG A 28 52.00 -8.84 71.88
N ALA A 29 52.87 -7.83 71.81
CA ALA A 29 52.75 -6.74 70.85
C ALA A 29 52.81 -7.24 69.40
N ASP A 30 53.70 -8.19 69.10
CA ASP A 30 53.82 -8.80 67.77
C ASP A 30 52.57 -9.60 67.39
N ALA A 31 52.00 -10.35 68.34
CA ALA A 31 50.75 -11.08 68.12
C ALA A 31 49.57 -10.13 67.88
N GLU A 32 49.44 -9.07 68.67
CA GLU A 32 48.43 -8.03 68.49
C GLU A 32 48.56 -7.37 67.11
N ALA A 33 49.77 -6.96 66.71
CA ALA A 33 50.02 -6.36 65.40
C ALA A 33 49.70 -7.32 64.24
N TRP A 34 50.01 -8.61 64.41
CA TRP A 34 49.69 -9.64 63.41
C TRP A 34 48.18 -9.82 63.25
N TYR A 35 47.42 -9.87 64.36
CA TYR A 35 45.96 -9.96 64.31
C TYR A 35 45.32 -8.71 63.73
N GLU A 36 45.79 -7.51 64.10
CA GLU A 36 45.33 -6.23 63.54
C GLU A 36 45.52 -6.20 62.02
N SER A 37 46.71 -6.59 61.55
CA SER A 37 47.02 -6.67 60.11
C SER A 37 46.10 -7.67 59.39
N LYS A 38 45.85 -8.84 59.98
CA LYS A 38 44.96 -9.86 59.40
C LYS A 38 43.51 -9.41 59.36
N PHE A 39 43.04 -8.73 60.40
CA PHE A 39 41.71 -8.14 60.42
C PHE A 39 41.54 -7.07 59.34
N GLU A 40 42.54 -6.20 59.17
CA GLU A 40 42.48 -5.17 58.13
C GLU A 40 42.48 -5.78 56.72
N GLU A 41 43.30 -6.80 56.47
CA GLU A 41 43.32 -7.53 55.20
C GLU A 41 41.94 -8.13 54.87
N LEU A 42 41.30 -8.79 55.84
CA LEU A 42 39.96 -9.35 55.69
C LEU A 42 38.92 -8.24 55.47
N ARG A 43 39.01 -7.12 56.18
CA ARG A 43 38.10 -5.97 56.05
C ARG A 43 38.18 -5.36 54.65
N VAL A 44 39.39 -5.12 54.14
CA VAL A 44 39.62 -4.62 52.79
C VAL A 44 39.10 -5.60 51.74
N THR A 45 39.36 -6.89 51.92
CA THR A 45 38.89 -7.92 50.97
C THR A 45 37.37 -8.04 50.97
N ALA A 46 36.72 -8.00 52.13
CA ALA A 46 35.27 -7.96 52.25
C ALA A 46 34.66 -6.73 51.57
N GLY A 47 35.28 -5.56 51.74
CA GLY A 47 34.89 -4.32 51.06
C GLY A 47 34.98 -4.44 49.53
N ARG A 48 36.12 -4.92 49.01
CA ARG A 48 36.31 -5.17 47.57
C ARG A 48 35.28 -6.14 47.01
N ASN A 49 35.00 -7.23 47.72
CA ASN A 49 34.00 -8.21 47.31
C ASN A 49 32.59 -7.61 47.28
N ALA A 50 32.24 -6.78 48.27
CA ALA A 50 30.96 -6.08 48.31
C ALA A 50 30.81 -5.09 47.15
N ASP A 51 31.88 -4.36 46.81
CA ASP A 51 31.90 -3.43 45.67
C ASP A 51 31.78 -4.16 44.33
N SER A 52 32.52 -5.26 44.14
CA SER A 52 32.41 -6.09 42.95
C SER A 52 31.00 -6.66 42.79
N LEU A 53 30.38 -7.14 43.87
CA LEU A 53 29.00 -7.62 43.84
C LEU A 53 28.01 -6.50 43.45
N ARG A 54 28.23 -5.28 43.96
CA ARG A 54 27.41 -4.10 43.63
C ARG A 54 27.54 -3.71 42.16
N GLU A 55 28.75 -3.77 41.62
CA GLU A 55 29.04 -3.53 40.20
C GLU A 55 28.34 -4.56 39.32
N LYS A 56 28.49 -5.85 39.62
CA LYS A 56 27.79 -6.92 38.88
C LYS A 56 26.28 -6.81 38.94
N LYS A 57 25.70 -6.41 40.07
CA LYS A 57 24.27 -6.10 40.16
C LYS A 57 23.84 -4.96 39.25
N ARG A 58 24.68 -3.93 39.10
CA ARG A 58 24.43 -2.81 38.18
C ARG A 58 24.47 -3.26 36.73
N GLU A 59 25.51 -4.03 36.35
CA GLU A 59 25.63 -4.61 35.00
C GLU A 59 24.39 -5.46 34.66
N VAL A 60 23.95 -6.32 35.58
CA VAL A 60 22.73 -7.14 35.39
C VAL A 60 21.50 -6.26 35.17
N ALA A 61 21.34 -5.18 35.94
CA ALA A 61 20.21 -4.27 35.77
C ALA A 61 20.26 -3.49 34.44
N GLU A 62 21.45 -3.13 33.97
CA GLU A 62 21.65 -2.49 32.67
C GLU A 62 21.35 -3.43 31.51
N LEU A 63 21.86 -4.67 31.56
CA LEU A 63 21.55 -5.70 30.58
C LEU A 63 20.05 -6.02 30.55
N ALA A 64 19.40 -6.10 31.70
CA ALA A 64 17.96 -6.29 31.78
C ALA A 64 17.18 -5.14 31.09
N ARG A 65 17.61 -3.89 31.28
CA ARG A 65 17.02 -2.74 30.56
C ARG A 65 17.27 -2.81 29.06
N MET A 66 18.48 -3.20 28.64
CA MET A 66 18.84 -3.37 27.23
C MET A 66 17.94 -4.44 26.57
N ILE A 67 17.73 -5.58 27.23
CA ILE A 67 16.84 -6.65 26.76
C ILE A 67 15.41 -6.12 26.59
N GLN A 68 14.88 -5.37 27.56
CA GLN A 68 13.53 -4.79 27.45
C GLN A 68 13.41 -3.82 26.27
N LYS A 69 14.43 -2.97 26.06
CA LYS A 69 14.49 -2.04 24.92
C LYS A 69 14.48 -2.81 23.59
N LEU A 70 15.39 -3.78 23.43
CA LEU A 70 15.49 -4.60 22.22
C LEU A 70 14.21 -5.39 21.94
N ASN A 71 13.57 -5.94 22.98
CA ASN A 71 12.27 -6.60 22.83
C ASN A 71 11.16 -5.63 22.38
N GLY A 72 11.22 -4.37 22.84
CA GLY A 72 10.34 -3.31 22.36
C GLY A 72 10.55 -3.01 20.87
N GLU A 73 11.81 -2.86 20.47
CA GLU A 73 12.19 -2.64 19.05
C GLU A 73 11.74 -3.80 18.17
N VAL A 74 12.00 -5.05 18.57
CA VAL A 74 11.55 -6.25 17.85
C VAL A 74 10.03 -6.29 17.67
N ARG A 75 9.26 -5.98 18.71
CA ARG A 75 7.78 -5.93 18.60
C ARG A 75 7.33 -4.83 17.64
N SER A 76 7.88 -3.63 17.78
CA SER A 76 7.57 -2.49 16.90
C SER A 76 7.86 -2.82 15.44
N THR A 77 9.03 -3.39 15.13
CA THR A 77 9.40 -3.79 13.77
C THR A 77 8.48 -4.88 13.24
N LYS A 78 8.12 -5.89 14.04
CA LYS A 78 7.15 -6.92 13.64
C LYS A 78 5.77 -6.33 13.31
N GLU A 79 5.29 -5.39 14.12
CA GLU A 79 4.03 -4.68 13.83
C GLU A 79 4.12 -3.87 12.54
N GLN A 80 5.25 -3.23 12.26
CA GLN A 80 5.49 -2.51 10.99
C GLN A 80 5.50 -3.47 9.80
N CYS A 81 6.18 -4.61 9.90
CA CYS A 81 6.18 -5.64 8.86
C CYS A 81 4.75 -6.12 8.55
N CYS A 82 3.97 -6.48 9.57
CA CYS A 82 2.59 -6.92 9.39
C CYS A 82 1.70 -5.85 8.73
N LYS A 83 1.88 -4.57 9.12
CA LYS A 83 1.18 -3.44 8.48
C LYS A 83 1.55 -3.30 7.00
N LEU A 84 2.84 -3.42 6.66
CA LEU A 84 3.30 -3.34 5.28
C LEU A 84 2.82 -4.53 4.45
N GLU A 85 2.89 -5.75 4.98
CA GLU A 85 2.35 -6.96 4.32
C GLU A 85 0.86 -6.82 4.01
N THR A 86 0.08 -6.32 4.98
CA THR A 86 -1.35 -6.05 4.78
C THR A 86 -1.58 -4.97 3.72
N ALA A 87 -0.77 -3.91 3.72
CA ALA A 87 -0.86 -2.83 2.73
C ALA A 87 -0.52 -3.33 1.32
N VAL A 88 0.50 -4.19 1.19
CA VAL A 88 0.88 -4.83 -0.08
C VAL A 88 -0.26 -5.72 -0.58
N ALA A 89 -0.79 -6.61 0.26
CA ALA A 89 -1.89 -7.50 -0.12
C ALA A 89 -3.14 -6.71 -0.59
N ASN A 90 -3.49 -5.63 0.11
CA ASN A 90 -4.60 -4.76 -0.29
C ASN A 90 -4.35 -4.04 -1.62
N ALA A 91 -3.11 -3.56 -1.85
CA ALA A 91 -2.73 -2.91 -3.10
C ALA A 91 -2.76 -3.90 -4.29
N GLU A 92 -2.27 -5.11 -4.09
CA GLU A 92 -2.31 -6.18 -5.08
C GLU A 92 -3.75 -6.57 -5.43
N GLN A 93 -4.61 -6.77 -4.42
CA GLN A 93 -6.02 -7.09 -4.65
C GLN A 93 -6.75 -5.97 -5.40
N SER A 94 -6.53 -4.72 -5.02
CA SER A 94 -7.13 -3.55 -5.68
C SER A 94 -6.68 -3.44 -7.14
N LYS A 95 -5.37 -3.61 -7.40
CA LYS A 95 -4.81 -3.63 -8.76
C LYS A 95 -5.41 -4.77 -9.58
N GLU A 96 -5.49 -5.97 -9.03
CA GLU A 96 -6.04 -7.13 -9.70
C GLU A 96 -7.52 -6.94 -10.06
N THR A 97 -8.31 -6.33 -9.16
CA THR A 97 -9.70 -5.94 -9.49
C THR A 97 -9.76 -4.91 -10.62
N SER A 98 -8.92 -3.88 -10.58
CA SER A 98 -8.89 -2.85 -11.62
C SER A 98 -8.49 -3.42 -12.99
N ILE A 99 -7.52 -4.33 -13.04
CA ILE A 99 -7.11 -5.02 -14.27
C ILE A 99 -8.24 -5.89 -14.80
N ARG A 100 -8.93 -6.62 -13.92
CA ARG A 100 -10.08 -7.46 -14.31
C ARG A 100 -11.20 -6.64 -14.93
N ASP A 101 -11.54 -5.51 -14.31
CA ASP A 101 -12.59 -4.61 -14.81
C ASP A 101 -12.22 -4.02 -16.18
N ALA A 102 -10.97 -3.57 -16.33
CA ALA A 102 -10.46 -3.05 -17.60
C ALA A 102 -10.48 -4.11 -18.71
N LYS A 103 -10.09 -5.35 -18.40
CA LYS A 103 -10.13 -6.48 -19.35
C LYS A 103 -11.57 -6.85 -19.74
N SER A 104 -12.49 -6.86 -18.76
CA SER A 104 -13.91 -7.08 -19.03
C SER A 104 -14.43 -6.02 -19.99
N LYS A 105 -14.10 -4.75 -19.72
CA LYS A 105 -14.57 -3.64 -20.57
C LYS A 105 -14.00 -3.71 -21.98
N LEU A 106 -12.73 -4.07 -22.11
CA LEU A 106 -12.08 -4.28 -23.40
C LEU A 106 -12.78 -5.39 -24.19
N SER A 107 -13.05 -6.54 -23.56
CA SER A 107 -13.76 -7.66 -24.20
C SER A 107 -15.19 -7.28 -24.65
N GLU A 108 -15.93 -6.54 -23.83
CA GLU A 108 -17.25 -6.00 -24.22
C GLU A 108 -17.18 -5.12 -25.46
N LEU A 109 -16.19 -4.21 -25.52
CA LEU A 109 -16.00 -3.30 -26.65
C LEU A 109 -15.56 -4.03 -27.91
N GLU A 110 -14.67 -5.02 -27.80
CA GLU A 110 -14.26 -5.86 -28.92
C GLU A 110 -15.45 -6.66 -29.49
N ALA A 111 -16.29 -7.22 -28.63
CA ALA A 111 -17.50 -7.93 -29.04
C ALA A 111 -18.49 -7.00 -29.75
N ALA A 112 -18.72 -5.79 -29.21
CA ALA A 112 -19.58 -4.79 -29.83
C ALA A 112 -19.05 -4.35 -31.20
N LEU A 113 -17.74 -4.11 -31.30
CA LEU A 113 -17.08 -3.76 -32.56
C LEU A 113 -17.21 -4.87 -33.61
N GLN A 114 -17.04 -6.12 -33.21
CA GLN A 114 -17.21 -7.25 -34.12
C GLN A 114 -18.66 -7.39 -34.60
N LYS A 115 -19.63 -7.18 -33.72
CA LYS A 115 -21.06 -7.16 -34.08
C LYS A 115 -21.37 -6.07 -35.12
N VAL A 116 -20.86 -4.85 -34.92
CA VAL A 116 -21.07 -3.74 -35.88
C VAL A 116 -20.40 -4.03 -37.22
N LYS A 117 -19.20 -4.63 -37.24
CA LYS A 117 -18.55 -5.07 -38.49
C LYS A 117 -19.37 -6.10 -39.26
N GLN A 118 -19.93 -7.08 -38.56
CA GLN A 118 -20.81 -8.09 -39.17
C GLN A 118 -22.08 -7.45 -39.74
N GLU A 119 -22.70 -6.52 -38.99
CA GLU A 119 -23.87 -5.79 -39.46
C GLU A 119 -23.57 -4.93 -40.69
N LEU A 120 -22.42 -4.26 -40.73
CA LEU A 120 -21.99 -3.50 -41.91
C LEU A 120 -21.81 -4.41 -43.13
N ALA A 121 -21.17 -5.57 -42.97
CA ALA A 121 -21.01 -6.53 -44.06
C ALA A 121 -22.37 -7.02 -44.59
N ARG A 122 -23.31 -7.30 -43.67
CA ARG A 122 -24.70 -7.67 -44.01
C ARG A 122 -25.39 -6.57 -44.81
N GLN A 123 -25.31 -5.33 -44.36
CA GLN A 123 -25.90 -4.18 -45.06
C GLN A 123 -25.33 -3.95 -46.45
N LEU A 124 -24.03 -4.19 -46.65
CA LEU A 124 -23.40 -4.10 -47.97
C LEU A 124 -23.94 -5.16 -48.94
N CYS A 125 -24.18 -6.39 -48.46
CA CYS A 125 -24.83 -7.42 -49.28
C CYS A 125 -26.26 -7.03 -49.66
N GLU A 126 -27.08 -6.58 -48.70
CA GLU A 126 -28.46 -6.13 -48.95
C GLU A 126 -28.50 -4.95 -49.93
N PHE A 127 -27.55 -4.01 -49.81
CA PHE A 127 -27.44 -2.88 -50.72
C PHE A 127 -27.12 -3.34 -52.15
N GLN A 128 -26.23 -4.31 -52.32
CA GLN A 128 -25.89 -4.85 -53.64
C GLN A 128 -27.09 -5.58 -54.27
N GLU A 129 -27.84 -6.35 -53.48
CA GLU A 129 -29.07 -7.01 -53.93
C GLU A 129 -30.11 -5.99 -54.41
N LEU A 130 -30.32 -4.91 -53.64
CA LEU A 130 -31.23 -3.83 -54.01
C LEU A 130 -30.77 -3.10 -55.27
N MET A 131 -29.46 -2.86 -55.42
CA MET A 131 -28.87 -2.27 -56.63
C MET A 131 -29.14 -3.14 -57.86
N ASN A 132 -29.00 -4.47 -57.75
CA ASN A 132 -29.27 -5.40 -58.84
C ASN A 132 -30.74 -5.31 -59.28
N VAL A 133 -31.69 -5.24 -58.34
CA VAL A 133 -33.12 -5.04 -58.64
C VAL A 133 -33.34 -3.71 -59.36
N LYS A 134 -32.72 -2.62 -58.88
CA LYS A 134 -32.82 -1.31 -59.53
C LYS A 134 -32.34 -1.34 -60.98
N LEU A 135 -31.22 -2.00 -61.26
CA LEU A 135 -30.68 -2.14 -62.61
C LEU A 135 -31.61 -2.98 -63.51
N ALA A 136 -32.20 -4.06 -62.99
CA ALA A 136 -33.19 -4.84 -63.73
C ALA A 136 -34.41 -3.98 -64.11
N LEU A 137 -34.92 -3.18 -63.16
CA LEU A 137 -36.03 -2.26 -63.40
C LEU A 137 -35.71 -1.18 -64.45
N ASP A 138 -34.49 -0.63 -64.45
CA ASP A 138 -34.08 0.32 -65.49
C ASP A 138 -34.12 -0.32 -66.90
N ILE A 139 -33.67 -1.57 -67.01
CA ILE A 139 -33.71 -2.34 -68.26
C ILE A 139 -35.16 -2.59 -68.69
N GLU A 140 -36.03 -3.00 -67.77
CA GLU A 140 -37.46 -3.19 -68.02
C GLU A 140 -38.11 -1.90 -68.52
N ILE A 141 -37.90 -0.77 -67.83
CA ILE A 141 -38.43 0.54 -68.23
C ILE A 141 -37.96 0.92 -69.64
N THR A 142 -36.67 0.74 -69.94
CA THR A 142 -36.10 1.03 -71.27
C THR A 142 -36.73 0.15 -72.35
N THR A 143 -37.00 -1.11 -72.03
CA THR A 143 -37.64 -2.07 -72.93
C THR A 143 -39.10 -1.70 -73.18
N TYR A 144 -39.86 -1.38 -72.12
CA TYR A 144 -41.24 -0.92 -72.23
C TYR A 144 -41.36 0.36 -73.07
N ARG A 145 -40.46 1.33 -72.89
CA ARG A 145 -40.42 2.55 -73.73
C ARG A 145 -40.23 2.23 -75.22
N LYS A 146 -39.27 1.37 -75.57
CA LYS A 146 -39.03 0.95 -76.97
C LYS A 146 -40.22 0.25 -77.62
N LEU A 147 -40.92 -0.61 -76.88
CA LEU A 147 -42.12 -1.29 -77.38
C LEU A 147 -43.24 -0.29 -77.68
N LEU A 148 -43.45 0.70 -76.80
CA LEU A 148 -44.44 1.75 -77.01
C LEU A 148 -44.09 2.64 -78.21
N GLU A 149 -42.83 3.07 -78.34
CA GLU A 149 -42.33 3.84 -79.49
C GLU A 149 -42.55 3.10 -80.83
N GLY A 150 -42.38 1.77 -80.83
CA GLY A 150 -42.65 0.92 -81.99
C GLY A 150 -44.13 0.88 -82.40
N GLU A 151 -45.04 0.81 -81.43
CA GLU A 151 -46.49 0.84 -81.69
C GLU A 151 -46.95 2.22 -82.18
N GLU A 152 -46.46 3.31 -81.58
CA GLU A 152 -46.74 4.69 -82.04
C GLU A 152 -46.27 4.92 -83.49
N SER A 153 -45.12 4.35 -83.85
CA SER A 153 -44.59 4.41 -85.22
C SER A 153 -45.49 3.69 -86.24
N ARG A 154 -46.04 2.51 -85.89
CA ARG A 154 -46.99 1.77 -86.73
C ARG A 154 -48.30 2.52 -86.91
N LEU A 155 -48.87 3.04 -85.82
CA LEU A 155 -50.10 3.84 -85.85
C LEU A 155 -49.94 5.13 -86.67
N SER A 156 -48.74 5.72 -86.67
CA SER A 156 -48.44 6.93 -87.44
C SER A 156 -48.23 6.65 -88.94
N ALA A 157 -47.68 5.47 -89.30
CA ALA A 157 -47.42 5.09 -90.70
C ALA A 157 -48.69 4.69 -91.48
N GLU A 158 -49.73 4.20 -90.80
CA GLU A 158 -50.98 3.72 -91.43
C GLU A 158 -52.04 4.84 -91.63
N GLY A 159 -51.68 6.13 -91.48
CA GLY A 159 -52.61 7.26 -91.68
C GLY A 159 -53.47 7.59 -90.46
N GLY A 160 -52.83 7.83 -89.30
CA GLY A 160 -53.48 7.98 -88.00
C GLY A 160 -54.44 9.17 -87.83
N PHE A 161 -55.55 8.91 -87.12
CA PHE A 161 -56.36 9.96 -86.47
C PHE A 161 -55.66 10.42 -85.17
N PRO A 162 -55.67 11.72 -84.84
CA PRO A 162 -55.05 12.22 -83.62
C PRO A 162 -55.87 11.80 -82.38
N VAL A 163 -55.34 10.87 -81.60
CA VAL A 163 -55.91 10.52 -80.28
C VAL A 163 -55.34 11.48 -79.24
N ASN A 164 -56.14 12.47 -78.83
CA ASN A 164 -55.81 13.34 -77.70
C ASN A 164 -55.98 12.55 -76.39
N ILE A 165 -54.88 12.05 -75.83
CA ILE A 165 -54.88 11.45 -74.49
C ILE A 165 -54.70 12.57 -73.46
N SER A 166 -55.79 12.96 -72.80
CA SER A 166 -55.74 13.85 -71.65
C SER A 166 -55.20 13.09 -70.44
N VAL A 167 -53.97 13.39 -70.04
CA VAL A 167 -53.40 12.85 -68.79
C VAL A 167 -53.99 13.62 -67.61
N CYS A 168 -54.98 13.02 -66.94
CA CYS A 168 -55.43 13.49 -65.64
C CYS A 168 -54.30 13.28 -64.62
N HIS A 169 -53.58 14.35 -64.28
CA HIS A 169 -52.70 14.37 -63.12
C HIS A 169 -53.58 14.33 -61.87
N SER A 170 -53.87 13.14 -61.37
CA SER A 170 -54.29 12.98 -59.98
C SER A 170 -53.08 13.34 -59.12
N GLN A 171 -53.01 14.59 -58.70
CA GLN A 171 -52.09 15.04 -57.66
C GLN A 171 -52.51 14.34 -56.36
N GLY A 172 -52.10 13.07 -56.22
CA GLY A 172 -52.19 12.33 -54.97
C GLY A 172 -51.27 13.01 -53.98
N GLY A 173 -51.86 13.83 -53.11
CA GLY A 173 -51.17 14.48 -52.02
C GLY A 173 -50.51 13.44 -51.13
N LEU A 174 -49.20 13.26 -51.29
CA LEU A 174 -48.37 12.71 -50.25
C LEU A 174 -48.22 13.81 -49.21
N THR A 175 -49.10 13.77 -48.20
CA THR A 175 -48.88 14.44 -46.94
C THR A 175 -47.50 14.05 -46.46
N HIS A 176 -46.62 15.03 -46.41
CA HIS A 176 -45.30 14.90 -45.81
C HIS A 176 -45.52 14.64 -44.31
N SER A 177 -45.62 13.37 -43.93
CA SER A 177 -45.54 12.97 -42.52
C SER A 177 -44.09 13.22 -42.07
N PRO A 178 -43.84 14.05 -41.04
CA PRO A 178 -42.55 14.04 -40.38
C PRO A 178 -42.35 12.65 -39.79
N LEU A 179 -41.24 12.01 -40.13
CA LEU A 179 -40.77 10.82 -39.44
C LEU A 179 -40.80 11.06 -37.92
N PRO A 180 -41.23 10.09 -37.11
CA PRO A 180 -41.18 10.19 -35.66
C PRO A 180 -39.70 10.18 -35.24
N GLY A 181 -39.21 11.35 -34.85
CA GLY A 181 -38.01 11.44 -34.03
C GLY A 181 -38.24 10.62 -32.77
N PHE A 182 -37.27 9.75 -32.46
CA PHE A 182 -37.20 8.97 -31.24
C PHE A 182 -37.52 9.84 -30.01
N ALA A 183 -38.72 9.65 -29.46
CA ALA A 183 -39.07 10.11 -28.13
C ALA A 183 -38.49 9.10 -27.12
N SER A 184 -37.29 9.36 -26.60
CA SER A 184 -36.90 8.81 -25.31
C SER A 184 -37.59 9.62 -24.21
N THR A 185 -38.68 9.05 -23.71
CA THR A 185 -39.28 9.38 -22.43
C THR A 185 -38.34 8.93 -21.31
N GLN A 186 -37.87 9.87 -20.49
CA GLN A 186 -37.92 9.67 -19.05
C GLN A 186 -37.86 11.01 -18.32
N ALA A 187 -39.03 11.45 -17.85
CA ALA A 187 -39.14 12.29 -16.70
C ALA A 187 -39.07 11.40 -15.45
N MET A 188 -38.22 11.75 -14.49
CA MET A 188 -38.59 11.70 -13.08
C MET A 188 -37.89 12.83 -12.33
N ALA A 189 -38.71 13.70 -11.76
CA ALA A 189 -38.37 14.60 -10.70
C ALA A 189 -38.02 13.80 -9.43
N ASN A 190 -37.10 14.29 -8.60
CA ASN A 190 -37.48 14.69 -7.26
C ASN A 190 -36.52 15.71 -6.63
N ARG A 191 -37.12 16.57 -5.82
CA ARG A 191 -36.60 17.75 -5.15
C ARG A 191 -35.87 17.43 -3.83
N SER A 192 -35.22 18.48 -3.32
CA SER A 192 -35.04 18.84 -1.90
C SER A 192 -33.91 18.15 -1.15
N SER A 193 -33.21 18.75 -0.18
CA SER A 193 -32.86 20.12 0.21
C SER A 193 -32.02 19.97 1.49
N CYS A 194 -31.22 20.99 1.80
CA CYS A 194 -30.73 21.42 3.12
C CYS A 194 -29.87 20.52 4.05
N VAL A 195 -28.65 21.04 4.28
CA VAL A 195 -27.99 21.30 5.59
C VAL A 195 -27.63 20.11 6.49
N ARG A 196 -26.31 19.87 6.64
CA ARG A 196 -25.70 19.91 7.99
C ARG A 196 -24.17 20.04 7.97
N SER A 197 -23.73 20.86 8.91
CA SER A 197 -22.39 21.25 9.32
C SER A 197 -21.52 20.07 9.77
N GLY A 198 -20.22 20.14 9.50
CA GLY A 198 -19.21 19.20 10.02
C GLY A 198 -17.83 19.81 9.99
N SER A 199 -17.50 20.55 11.05
CA SER A 199 -16.17 21.05 11.38
C SER A 199 -15.15 19.93 11.46
N THR A 200 -13.97 20.09 10.86
CA THR A 200 -12.72 19.50 11.39
C THR A 200 -11.51 20.32 10.98
N ARG A 201 -11.05 21.10 11.96
CA ARG A 201 -9.70 21.61 12.21
C ARG A 201 -8.62 21.16 11.20
N GLY A 202 -8.13 22.11 10.41
CA GLY A 202 -6.79 22.04 9.83
C GLY A 202 -5.74 22.23 10.92
N SER A 203 -5.12 21.13 11.36
CA SER A 203 -3.93 21.18 12.22
C SER A 203 -2.71 21.53 11.36
N HIS A 204 -2.07 22.64 11.71
CA HIS A 204 -0.73 23.02 11.26
C HIS A 204 0.26 21.85 11.36
N VAL A 205 0.86 21.47 10.23
CA VAL A 205 2.12 20.74 10.22
C VAL A 205 3.23 21.76 10.47
N LYS A 206 3.66 21.87 11.73
CA LYS A 206 4.84 22.65 12.11
C LYS A 206 6.06 21.77 11.81
N VAL A 207 6.80 22.13 10.76
CA VAL A 207 8.10 21.53 10.45
C VAL A 207 9.07 21.97 11.56
N VAL A 208 9.35 21.09 12.50
CA VAL A 208 10.44 21.28 13.46
C VAL A 208 11.73 20.84 12.77
N SER A 209 12.50 21.84 12.33
CA SER A 209 13.94 21.72 12.10
C SER A 209 14.61 21.58 13.46
N MET A 210 15.08 20.39 13.82
CA MET A 210 16.06 20.24 14.89
C MET A 210 17.46 20.35 14.28
N ALA A 211 18.13 21.43 14.67
CA ALA A 211 19.56 21.58 14.55
C ALA A 211 20.27 20.40 15.22
N LYS A 212 21.20 19.77 14.49
CA LYS A 212 22.29 19.01 15.08
C LYS A 212 23.41 19.97 15.47
N SER A 213 24.02 19.65 16.61
CA SER A 213 25.22 20.25 17.21
C SER A 213 26.34 20.53 16.23
#